data_AF-A0A7J4VKD1-F1
#
_entry.id   AF-A0A7J4VKD1-F1
#
_cell.length_a   1.000
_cell.length_b   1.000
_cell.length_c   1.000
_cell.angle_alpha   90.00
_cell.angle_beta   90.00
_cell.angle_gamma   90.00
#
_symmetry.space_group_name_H-M   'P 1'
#
loop_
_entity.id
_entity.type
_entity.pdbx_description
1 polymer ?
#
loop_
_entity_poly.entity_id
_entity_poly.type
_entity_poly.pdbx_seq_one_letter_code
_entity_poly.pdbx_strand_id
1 'polypeptide(L)'
;MRAMESAGELAVTPETGKPYDYTVKILNRRDIGYNPDDLDQRKKTALLLLKDQCPNGSVIGETVVNTGTYGIGTPARAYFVQVKCNAST
;
A
#
# COMPACT_ATOMS: atom_id res chain seq x y z
N MET A 1 2.40 -0.54 -15.34
CA MET A 1 1.89 0.01 -14.07
C MET A 1 2.10 1.52 -14.06
N ARG A 2 1.23 2.32 -14.71
CA ARG A 2 1.39 3.79 -14.76
C ARG A 2 0.11 4.61 -14.64
N ALA A 3 -1.06 3.97 -14.45
CA ALA A 3 -2.34 4.69 -14.32
C ALA A 3 -2.71 5.06 -12.87
N MET A 4 -2.17 4.37 -11.87
CA MET A 4 -2.59 4.52 -10.45
C MET A 4 -1.78 5.56 -9.65
N GLU A 5 -0.62 6.00 -10.17
CA GLU A 5 0.21 7.01 -9.51
C GLU A 5 -0.39 8.42 -9.65
N SER A 6 -1.25 8.67 -10.64
CA SER A 6 -1.68 10.02 -11.03
C SER A 6 -2.74 10.65 -10.11
N ALA A 7 -3.30 9.94 -9.14
CA ALA A 7 -4.36 10.44 -8.26
C ALA A 7 -4.05 10.34 -6.75
N GLY A 8 -2.81 10.00 -6.37
CA GLY A 8 -2.43 9.82 -4.95
C GLY A 8 -3.11 8.61 -4.29
N GLU A 9 -3.58 7.66 -5.11
CA GLU A 9 -4.23 6.41 -4.72
C GLU A 9 -3.21 5.38 -4.25
N LEU A 10 -2.01 5.44 -4.82
CA LEU A 10 -0.81 4.76 -4.37
C LEU A 10 0.25 5.80 -4.02
N ALA A 11 0.82 5.71 -2.83
CA ALA A 11 1.93 6.57 -2.43
C ALA A 11 2.89 5.79 -1.54
N VAL A 12 4.19 6.00 -1.75
CA VAL A 12 5.26 5.42 -0.94
C VAL A 12 5.88 6.53 -0.11
N THR A 13 5.95 6.33 1.20
CA THR A 13 6.59 7.24 2.14
C THR A 13 7.75 6.50 2.82
N PRO A 14 9.00 6.98 2.72
CA PRO A 14 10.09 6.47 3.54
C PRO A 14 9.91 6.91 4.99
N GLU A 15 10.27 6.03 5.92
CA GLU A 15 10.08 6.23 7.36
C GLU A 15 11.42 6.20 8.07
N THR A 16 11.56 6.95 9.16
CA THR A 16 12.79 7.00 9.95
C THR A 16 12.45 6.93 11.44
N GLY A 17 13.18 6.10 12.18
CA GLY A 17 12.91 5.86 13.61
C GLY A 17 11.67 4.99 13.88
N LYS A 18 11.15 4.31 12.86
CA LYS A 18 10.05 3.34 12.95
C LYS A 18 10.59 1.90 12.87
N PRO A 19 9.83 0.88 13.31
CA PRO A 19 10.22 -0.52 13.14
C PRO A 19 10.15 -1.01 11.67
N TYR A 20 9.56 -0.22 10.78
CA TYR A 20 9.48 -0.38 9.33
C TYR A 20 10.21 0.76 8.61
N ASP A 21 10.60 0.54 7.36
CA ASP A 21 11.39 1.46 6.55
C ASP A 21 10.53 2.26 5.57
N TYR A 22 9.37 1.70 5.17
CA TYR A 22 8.43 2.35 4.27
C TYR A 22 6.99 2.17 4.73
N THR A 23 6.17 3.18 4.45
CA THR A 23 4.72 3.10 4.49
C THR A 23 4.19 3.23 3.06
N VAL A 24 3.40 2.27 2.61
CA VAL A 24 2.70 2.32 1.32
C VAL A 24 1.22 2.60 1.56
N LYS A 25 0.74 3.76 1.12
CA LYS A 25 -0.68 4.10 1.12
C LYS A 25 -1.34 3.47 -0.11
N ILE A 26 -2.45 2.76 0.10
CA ILE A 26 -3.29 2.16 -0.93
C ILE A 26 -4.74 2.54 -0.63
N LEU A 27 -5.44 3.17 -1.58
CA LEU A 27 -6.89 3.42 -1.44
C LEU A 27 -7.70 2.20 -1.87
N ASN A 28 -8.87 1.97 -1.26
CA ASN A 28 -9.75 0.85 -1.60
C ASN A 28 -10.59 1.07 -2.88
N ARG A 29 -9.99 1.70 -3.90
CA ARG A 29 -10.58 1.88 -5.22
C ARG A 29 -10.39 0.61 -6.04
N ARG A 30 -11.48 -0.06 -6.37
CA ARG A 30 -11.44 -1.27 -7.20
C ARG A 30 -11.18 -0.91 -8.65
N ASP A 31 -10.31 -1.68 -9.29
CA ASP A 31 -10.03 -1.60 -10.72
C ASP A 31 -10.18 -3.00 -11.36
N ILE A 32 -10.18 -3.09 -12.69
CA ILE A 32 -10.41 -4.36 -13.38
C ILE A 32 -9.25 -5.32 -13.07
N GLY A 33 -9.57 -6.41 -12.38
CA GLY A 33 -8.56 -7.40 -11.95
C GLY A 33 -7.75 -7.02 -10.71
N TYR A 34 -8.08 -5.89 -10.06
CA TYR A 34 -7.44 -5.44 -8.83
C TYR A 34 -8.47 -5.14 -7.74
N ASN A 35 -8.41 -5.90 -6.64
CA ASN A 35 -9.23 -5.72 -5.46
C ASN A 35 -8.36 -5.32 -4.26
N PRO A 36 -8.23 -4.02 -3.94
CA PRO A 36 -7.49 -3.58 -2.77
C PRO A 36 -8.19 -3.91 -1.45
N ASP A 37 -9.43 -4.41 -1.40
CA ASP A 37 -9.98 -4.96 -0.14
C ASP A 37 -9.35 -6.34 0.20
N ASP A 38 -8.75 -7.02 -0.77
CA ASP A 38 -8.03 -8.28 -0.56
C ASP A 38 -6.64 -8.04 0.02
N LEU A 39 -6.36 -8.66 1.18
CA LEU A 39 -5.11 -8.44 1.92
C LEU A 39 -3.88 -8.91 1.14
N ASP A 40 -3.96 -10.06 0.46
CA ASP A 40 -2.83 -10.62 -0.28
C ASP A 40 -2.50 -9.78 -1.52
N GLN A 41 -3.51 -9.28 -2.22
CA GLN A 41 -3.30 -8.33 -3.31
C GLN A 41 -2.66 -7.03 -2.81
N ARG A 42 -3.12 -6.45 -1.69
CA ARG A 42 -2.49 -5.24 -1.13
C ARG A 42 -1.03 -5.46 -0.78
N LYS A 43 -0.71 -6.57 -0.11
CA LYS A 43 0.67 -6.91 0.26
C LYS A 43 1.54 -7.06 -0.98
N LYS A 44 1.07 -7.77 -2.00
CA LYS A 44 1.77 -7.93 -3.29
C LYS A 44 1.99 -6.58 -3.96
N THR A 45 0.99 -5.71 -4.01
CA THR A 45 1.11 -4.37 -4.59
C THR A 45 2.14 -3.52 -3.84
N ALA A 46 2.11 -3.52 -2.50
CA ALA A 46 3.05 -2.76 -1.69
C ALA A 46 4.51 -3.19 -1.92
N LEU A 47 4.76 -4.50 -1.95
CA LEU A 47 6.10 -5.03 -2.20
C LEU A 47 6.55 -4.80 -3.65
N LEU A 48 5.62 -4.86 -4.62
CA LEU A 48 5.92 -4.62 -6.03
C LEU A 48 6.30 -3.16 -6.30
N LEU A 49 5.62 -2.20 -5.66
CA LEU A 49 5.96 -0.77 -5.75
C LEU A 49 7.35 -0.47 -5.20
N LEU A 50 7.74 -1.19 -4.15
CA LEU A 50 9.02 -1.03 -3.47
C LEU A 50 10.13 -1.89 -4.05
N LYS A 51 9.89 -2.65 -5.12
CA LYS A 51 10.84 -3.67 -5.61
C LYS A 51 12.24 -3.10 -5.90
N ASP A 52 12.32 -1.89 -6.43
CA ASP A 52 13.60 -1.26 -6.79
C ASP A 52 14.33 -0.65 -5.57
N GLN A 53 13.59 -0.20 -4.55
CA GLN A 53 14.17 0.39 -3.34
C GLN A 53 14.41 -0.63 -2.21
N CYS A 54 13.60 -1.69 -2.18
CA CYS A 54 13.47 -2.66 -1.10
C CYS A 54 13.16 -4.06 -1.69
N PRO A 55 14.08 -4.65 -2.47
CA PRO A 55 13.82 -5.88 -3.24
C PRO A 55 13.45 -7.08 -2.38
N ASN A 56 13.96 -7.13 -1.13
CA ASN A 56 13.69 -8.18 -0.15
C ASN A 56 12.78 -7.68 0.98
N GLY A 57 11.89 -6.74 0.68
CA GLY A 57 10.94 -6.18 1.63
C GLY A 57 9.96 -7.21 2.18
N SER A 58 9.48 -6.99 3.39
CA SER A 58 8.45 -7.79 4.05
C SER A 58 7.42 -6.89 4.69
N VAL A 59 6.13 -7.22 4.53
CA VAL A 59 5.05 -6.49 5.19
C VAL A 59 4.98 -6.92 6.66
N ILE A 60 5.18 -5.97 7.57
CA ILE A 60 5.17 -6.22 9.01
C ILE A 60 3.89 -5.76 9.71
N GLY A 61 3.05 -4.99 9.01
CA GLY A 61 1.81 -4.46 9.55
C GLY A 61 1.00 -3.67 8.54
N GLU A 62 -0.21 -3.29 8.94
CA GLU A 62 -1.09 -2.42 8.18
C GLU A 62 -1.93 -1.58 9.15
N THR A 63 -2.10 -0.29 8.86
CA THR A 63 -3.09 0.56 9.51
C THR A 63 -4.21 0.88 8.52
N VAL A 64 -5.45 0.67 8.92
CA VAL A 64 -6.63 1.00 8.10
C VAL A 64 -7.27 2.28 8.61
N VAL A 65 -7.46 3.25 7.71
CA VAL A 65 -8.13 4.52 8.00
C VAL A 65 -9.37 4.63 7.13
N ASN A 66 -10.54 4.81 7.76
CA ASN A 66 -11.75 5.15 7.03
C ASN A 66 -11.68 6.64 6.66
N THR A 67 -11.61 6.93 5.36
CA THR A 67 -11.48 8.29 4.81
C THR A 67 -12.81 8.88 4.38
N GLY A 68 -13.92 8.16 4.57
CA GLY A 68 -15.27 8.59 4.24
C GLY A 68 -16.05 7.53 3.48
N THR A 69 -16.80 7.95 2.47
CA THR A 69 -17.67 7.08 1.67
C THR A 69 -17.57 7.47 0.19
N TYR A 70 -17.35 6.50 -0.70
CA TYR A 70 -17.45 6.66 -2.15
C TYR A 70 -18.89 6.45 -2.62
N GLY A 71 -19.36 7.33 -3.51
CA GLY A 71 -20.64 7.18 -4.21
C GLY A 71 -21.81 6.84 -3.29
N ILE A 72 -22.54 5.77 -3.62
CA ILE A 72 -23.80 5.33 -2.96
C ILE A 72 -23.53 4.40 -1.76
N GLY A 73 -22.56 4.72 -0.90
CA GLY A 73 -22.40 4.04 0.40
C GLY A 73 -21.21 3.09 0.54
N THR A 74 -20.31 2.99 -0.44
CA THR A 74 -19.10 2.16 -0.26
C THR A 74 -18.12 2.89 0.66
N PRO A 75 -17.67 2.30 1.79
CA PRO A 75 -16.73 2.96 2.67
C PRO A 75 -15.41 3.23 1.94
N ALA A 76 -14.98 4.48 1.93
CA ALA A 76 -13.66 4.87 1.45
C ALA A 76 -12.63 4.57 2.54
N ARG A 77 -11.61 3.80 2.20
CA ARG A 77 -10.55 3.34 3.10
C ARG A 77 -9.20 3.61 2.47
N ALA A 78 -8.27 4.04 3.31
CA ALA A 78 -6.85 4.05 3.04
C ALA A 78 -6.16 2.98 3.89
N TYR A 79 -5.41 2.11 3.23
CA TYR A 79 -4.54 1.14 3.86
C TYR A 79 -3.12 1.68 3.86
N PHE A 80 -2.51 1.78 5.03
CA PHE A 80 -1.12 2.17 5.20
C PHE A 80 -0.32 0.90 5.53
N VAL A 81 0.19 0.27 4.49
CA VAL A 81 0.95 -0.98 4.57
C VAL A 81 2.38 -0.67 5.00
N GLN A 82 2.82 -1.26 6.10
CA GLN A 82 4.13 -1.02 6.69
C GLN A 82 5.10 -2.09 6.19
N VAL A 83 6.17 -1.65 5.52
CA VAL A 83 7.15 -2.53 4.89
C VAL A 83 8.51 -2.33 5.55
N LYS A 84 9.11 -3.44 5.97
CA LYS A 84 10.49 -3.50 6.44
C LYS A 84 11.39 -4.06 5.35
N CYS A 85 12.51 -3.42 5.10
CA CYS A 85 13.53 -3.91 4.19
C CYS A 85 14.47 -4.83 4.93
N ASN A 86 14.57 -6.06 4.45
CA ASN A 86 15.61 -6.96 4.90
C ASN A 86 16.86 -6.69 4.07
N ALA A 87 18.03 -6.69 4.72
CA ALA A 87 19.27 -6.70 3.98
C ALA A 87 19.29 -7.95 3.09
N SER A 88 19.52 -7.76 1.79
CA SER A 88 19.83 -8.85 0.88
C SER A 88 21.13 -9.49 1.38
N THR A 89 21.03 -10.66 2.02
CA THR A 89 22.20 -11.48 2.36
C THR A 89 22.91 -11.94 1.10
#